data_AF-A0A811T585-F1
#
_entry.id   AF-A0A811T585-F1
#
_cell.length_a   1.000
_cell.length_b   1.000
_cell.length_c   1.000
_cell.angle_alpha   90.00
_cell.angle_beta   90.00
_cell.angle_gamma   90.00
#
_symmetry.space_group_name_H-M   'P 1'
#
loop_
_entity.id
_entity.type
_entity.pdbx_description
1 polymer ?
#
loop_
_entity_poly.entity_id
_entity_poly.type
_entity_poly.pdbx_seq_one_letter_code
_entity_poly.pdbx_strand_id
1 'polypeptide(L)'
;MKRFFILLVLLLLTPSILMGSVAASTCIDCHSTVTPEIVEDFKSGAMGNDVDCSTCHGTAHSSIATVDKAKMPTHDTCGACHATQDAQYMDGKHSLAWTAMFAMPTTADQPKELMEGQKGCGGCHKIGAKDETGWDEYHYGVNGCDSCHTRHSFSVAEARRPEACMTCHQGFDHAQWEMYSTSKHGSIYLTEGDDWNWGAPISDAKASYTAPTCQMCHMNNGDHNVITSWGFLGVRVEEPDKEWADDRETVLKSYGVLDADGNPTARFDLIGPAKLARTTIAEWNAPREEMIAVCGDCHSEKFARISLEEGDQMLREADRVYAESVEIVAALHRDGILPEPEYIDELPSYPYPDVLRFYDQSHTIEEDLWVMWMKYRMRCFQSAFHANADQEQWYGWGPLKETAVAIKSEDRSLRAEAELAEAVVAEGMTGTAETKANTAESPGFGAVFSFTSILALFVLLRRRG
;
A
#
# COMPACT_ATOMS: atom_id res chain seq x y z
N MET A 1 -80.79 36.56 35.83
CA MET A 1 -80.97 35.29 35.09
C MET A 1 -80.02 35.31 33.91
N LYS A 2 -78.96 34.48 33.91
CA LYS A 2 -78.75 33.36 32.93
C LYS A 2 -78.78 33.86 31.48
N ARG A 3 -77.77 33.75 30.61
CA ARG A 3 -76.57 32.91 30.44
C ARG A 3 -75.70 33.56 29.34
N PHE A 4 -74.39 33.68 29.52
CA PHE A 4 -73.33 33.05 28.71
C PHE A 4 -73.64 32.84 27.22
N PHE A 5 -72.86 33.46 26.33
CA PHE A 5 -72.14 32.77 25.24
C PHE A 5 -71.02 33.67 24.70
N ILE A 6 -69.78 33.31 25.03
CA ILE A 6 -68.53 33.81 24.45
C ILE A 6 -68.26 32.94 23.23
N LEU A 7 -68.17 33.53 22.04
CA LEU A 7 -67.74 32.84 20.82
C LEU A 7 -66.23 33.02 20.68
N LEU A 8 -65.54 31.92 20.95
CA LEU A 8 -64.09 31.72 20.93
C LEU A 8 -63.64 31.57 19.46
N VAL A 9 -62.78 32.48 18.98
CA VAL A 9 -62.03 32.29 17.73
C VAL A 9 -60.90 31.32 18.03
N LEU A 10 -61.09 30.06 17.68
CA LEU A 10 -60.10 29.00 17.81
C LEU A 10 -59.28 28.94 16.50
N LEU A 11 -58.04 29.44 16.59
CA LEU A 11 -56.98 29.26 15.62
C LEU A 11 -56.78 27.75 15.36
N LEU A 12 -57.08 27.27 14.17
CA LEU A 12 -56.62 25.97 13.67
C LEU A 12 -55.21 26.13 13.09
N LEU A 13 -54.20 26.10 13.97
CA LEU A 13 -52.82 25.81 13.59
C LEU A 13 -52.65 24.29 13.61
N THR A 14 -52.93 23.65 12.49
CA THR A 14 -52.50 22.26 12.25
C THR A 14 -51.00 22.28 11.92
N PRO A 15 -50.15 21.55 12.64
CA PRO A 15 -48.79 21.33 12.16
C PRO A 15 -48.87 20.42 10.93
N SER A 16 -48.49 20.96 9.77
CA SER A 16 -48.21 20.18 8.57
C SER A 16 -47.00 19.30 8.85
N ILE A 17 -47.23 18.14 9.46
CA ILE A 17 -46.29 17.03 9.42
C ILE A 17 -46.32 16.53 7.98
N LEU A 18 -45.36 16.98 7.16
CA LEU A 18 -45.01 16.26 5.94
C LEU A 18 -44.41 14.93 6.39
N MET A 19 -45.27 13.93 6.60
CA MET A 19 -44.86 12.54 6.46
C MET A 19 -44.53 12.35 4.97
N GLY A 20 -43.24 12.34 4.64
CA GLY A 20 -42.78 11.85 3.35
C GLY A 20 -43.28 10.42 3.21
N SER A 21 -44.30 10.22 2.37
CA SER A 21 -44.69 8.89 1.94
C SER A 21 -43.52 8.30 1.16
N VAL A 22 -42.91 7.23 1.67
CA VAL A 22 -42.03 6.36 0.87
C VAL A 22 -42.89 5.88 -0.31
N ALA A 23 -42.69 6.50 -1.47
CA ALA A 23 -43.29 6.01 -2.69
C ALA A 23 -42.82 4.56 -2.89
N ALA A 24 -43.72 3.65 -3.25
CA ALA A 24 -43.35 2.27 -3.54
C ALA A 24 -42.21 2.28 -4.57
N SER A 25 -41.05 1.75 -4.18
CA SER A 25 -39.87 1.76 -5.02
C SER A 25 -39.99 0.66 -6.07
N THR A 26 -40.13 1.07 -7.33
CA THR A 26 -40.09 0.16 -8.48
C THR A 26 -38.77 -0.59 -8.56
N CYS A 27 -37.68 0.01 -8.06
CA CYS A 27 -36.37 -0.60 -7.98
C CYS A 27 -36.40 -1.78 -7.00
N ILE A 28 -36.84 -1.53 -5.76
CA ILE A 28 -36.94 -2.53 -4.70
C ILE A 28 -37.92 -3.63 -5.09
N ASP A 29 -39.07 -3.30 -5.67
CA ASP A 29 -40.08 -4.28 -6.07
C ASP A 29 -39.52 -5.29 -7.09
N CYS A 30 -38.83 -4.81 -8.12
CA CYS A 30 -38.20 -5.67 -9.13
C CYS A 30 -37.00 -6.43 -8.56
N HIS A 31 -36.08 -5.72 -7.89
CA HIS A 31 -34.84 -6.31 -7.39
C HIS A 31 -35.04 -7.24 -6.19
N SER A 32 -36.18 -7.18 -5.48
CA SER A 32 -36.56 -8.20 -4.49
C SER A 32 -36.73 -9.59 -5.13
N THR A 33 -36.89 -9.65 -6.45
CA THR A 33 -36.91 -10.91 -7.21
C THR A 33 -35.59 -11.17 -7.94
N VAL A 34 -34.98 -10.14 -8.54
CA VAL A 34 -33.79 -10.30 -9.39
C VAL A 34 -32.50 -10.42 -8.57
N THR A 35 -32.35 -9.63 -7.52
CA THR A 35 -31.18 -9.58 -6.62
C THR A 35 -31.64 -9.44 -5.16
N PRO A 36 -32.36 -10.43 -4.60
CA PRO A 36 -33.03 -10.33 -3.31
C PRO A 36 -32.08 -9.94 -2.17
N GLU A 37 -30.87 -10.53 -2.15
CA GLU A 37 -29.87 -10.28 -1.12
C GLU A 37 -29.36 -8.82 -1.12
N ILE A 38 -29.25 -8.18 -2.28
CA ILE A 38 -28.86 -6.76 -2.37
C ILE A 38 -29.95 -5.88 -1.73
N VAL A 39 -31.21 -6.23 -1.96
CA VAL A 39 -32.34 -5.49 -1.39
C VAL A 39 -32.44 -5.72 0.11
N GLU A 40 -32.24 -6.96 0.57
CA GLU A 40 -32.21 -7.28 1.99
C GLU A 40 -31.10 -6.54 2.71
N ASP A 41 -29.88 -6.57 2.16
CA ASP A 41 -28.72 -5.91 2.73
C ASP A 41 -28.91 -4.38 2.76
N PHE A 42 -29.42 -3.78 1.68
CA PHE A 42 -29.78 -2.35 1.64
C PHE A 42 -30.82 -1.97 2.72
N LYS A 43 -31.86 -2.79 2.88
CA LYS A 43 -32.90 -2.58 3.91
C LYS A 43 -32.40 -2.79 5.33
N SER A 44 -31.32 -3.55 5.51
CA SER A 44 -30.67 -3.72 6.82
C SER A 44 -29.89 -2.48 7.24
N GLY A 45 -29.40 -1.71 6.26
CA GLY A 45 -28.66 -0.47 6.46
C GLY A 45 -29.55 0.71 6.86
N ALA A 46 -28.93 1.75 7.45
CA ALA A 46 -29.64 2.96 7.86
C ALA A 46 -30.33 3.66 6.66
N MET A 47 -29.65 3.70 5.51
CA MET A 47 -30.15 4.34 4.29
C MET A 47 -31.41 3.67 3.71
N GLY A 48 -31.62 2.36 3.94
CA GLY A 48 -32.78 1.64 3.43
C GLY A 48 -34.13 2.15 3.94
N ASN A 49 -34.12 2.98 4.98
CA ASN A 49 -35.32 3.62 5.53
C ASN A 49 -35.61 5.01 4.92
N ASP A 50 -34.60 5.68 4.38
CA ASP A 50 -34.66 7.11 4.06
C ASP A 50 -34.51 7.42 2.56
N VAL A 51 -33.82 6.56 1.80
CA VAL A 51 -33.57 6.75 0.37
C VAL A 51 -33.89 5.50 -0.43
N ASP A 52 -34.07 5.68 -1.74
CA ASP A 52 -34.25 4.57 -2.70
C ASP A 52 -32.97 4.30 -3.51
N CYS A 53 -32.87 3.13 -4.14
CA CYS A 53 -31.78 2.73 -5.04
C CYS A 53 -31.47 3.80 -6.11
N SER A 54 -32.50 4.44 -6.66
CA SER A 54 -32.38 5.47 -7.69
C SER A 54 -31.68 6.75 -7.22
N THR A 55 -31.59 6.98 -5.91
CA THR A 55 -30.84 8.10 -5.32
C THR A 55 -29.35 7.98 -5.64
N CYS A 56 -28.81 6.76 -5.60
CA CYS A 56 -27.40 6.49 -5.86
C CYS A 56 -27.16 6.09 -7.33
N HIS A 57 -28.04 5.26 -7.89
CA HIS A 57 -27.87 4.67 -9.22
C HIS A 57 -28.56 5.44 -10.35
N GLY A 58 -29.27 6.53 -10.03
CA GLY A 58 -30.06 7.29 -10.98
C GLY A 58 -31.35 6.57 -11.41
N THR A 59 -32.07 7.19 -12.35
CA THR A 59 -33.41 6.73 -12.80
C THR A 59 -33.43 6.23 -14.24
N ALA A 60 -32.29 6.24 -14.94
CA ALA A 60 -32.20 5.88 -16.35
C ALA A 60 -32.31 4.35 -16.60
N HIS A 61 -32.02 3.55 -15.57
CA HIS A 61 -32.35 2.13 -15.54
C HIS A 61 -33.80 1.93 -15.12
N SER A 62 -34.63 1.39 -16.01
CA SER A 62 -36.05 1.17 -15.74
C SER A 62 -36.57 -0.20 -16.21
N SER A 63 -35.69 -1.03 -16.78
CA SER A 63 -36.00 -2.36 -17.31
C SER A 63 -34.72 -3.17 -17.58
N ILE A 64 -34.87 -4.47 -17.82
CA ILE A 64 -33.78 -5.37 -18.20
C ILE A 64 -33.00 -4.91 -19.45
N ALA A 65 -33.62 -4.14 -20.35
CA ALA A 65 -32.99 -3.63 -21.56
C ALA A 65 -32.15 -2.35 -21.33
N THR A 66 -32.08 -1.87 -20.08
CA THR A 66 -31.44 -0.60 -19.71
C THR A 66 -30.52 -0.75 -18.50
N VAL A 67 -30.00 -1.96 -18.24
CA VAL A 67 -29.10 -2.24 -17.10
C VAL A 67 -27.81 -1.42 -17.21
N ASP A 68 -27.30 -1.25 -18.43
CA ASP A 68 -26.16 -0.41 -18.79
C ASP A 68 -26.35 1.08 -18.46
N LYS A 69 -27.59 1.52 -18.22
CA LYS A 69 -27.90 2.92 -17.89
C LYS A 69 -27.91 3.21 -16.39
N ALA A 70 -27.72 2.20 -15.54
CA ALA A 70 -27.54 2.42 -14.11
C ALA A 70 -26.21 3.15 -13.88
N LYS A 71 -26.24 4.20 -13.05
CA LYS A 71 -25.01 4.87 -12.65
C LYS A 71 -24.30 4.07 -11.58
N MET A 72 -22.97 4.03 -11.66
CA MET A 72 -22.15 3.60 -10.54
C MET A 72 -21.88 4.81 -9.64
N PRO A 73 -22.19 4.74 -8.34
CA PRO A 73 -21.91 5.84 -7.43
C PRO A 73 -20.41 6.15 -7.37
N THR A 74 -20.06 7.43 -7.28
CA THR A 74 -18.71 7.92 -6.97
C THR A 74 -18.72 8.60 -5.60
N HIS A 75 -17.57 9.10 -5.14
CA HIS A 75 -17.52 9.87 -3.90
C HIS A 75 -18.45 11.11 -3.95
N ASP A 76 -18.58 11.78 -5.10
CA ASP A 76 -19.53 12.89 -5.31
C ASP A 76 -20.98 12.50 -5.03
N THR A 77 -21.39 11.29 -5.40
CA THR A 77 -22.73 10.76 -5.09
C THR A 77 -22.95 10.71 -3.56
N CYS A 78 -21.93 10.28 -2.82
CA CYS A 78 -21.96 10.21 -1.36
C CYS A 78 -21.86 11.61 -0.72
N GLY A 79 -20.98 12.47 -1.25
CA GLY A 79 -20.69 13.82 -0.77
C GLY A 79 -21.88 14.77 -0.83
N ALA A 80 -22.85 14.51 -1.70
CA ALA A 80 -24.12 15.24 -1.74
C ALA A 80 -24.89 15.21 -0.40
N CYS A 81 -24.74 14.13 0.39
CA CYS A 81 -25.33 13.99 1.73
C CYS A 81 -24.27 14.00 2.84
N HIS A 82 -23.06 13.52 2.56
CA HIS A 82 -21.96 13.32 3.52
C HIS A 82 -20.79 14.28 3.28
N ALA A 83 -21.09 15.57 3.09
CA ALA A 83 -20.11 16.59 2.68
C ALA A 83 -18.88 16.69 3.59
N THR A 84 -19.02 16.48 4.90
CA THR A 84 -17.88 16.50 5.83
C THR A 84 -16.94 15.32 5.61
N GLN A 85 -17.50 14.10 5.55
CA GLN A 85 -16.71 12.88 5.35
C GLN A 85 -16.05 12.87 3.98
N ASP A 86 -16.77 13.31 2.94
CA ASP A 86 -16.23 13.44 1.59
C ASP A 86 -15.07 14.44 1.53
N ALA A 87 -15.23 15.63 2.14
CA ALA A 87 -14.15 16.61 2.20
C ALA A 87 -12.91 16.09 2.94
N GLN A 88 -13.09 15.39 4.06
CA GLN A 88 -12.00 14.74 4.80
C GLN A 88 -11.30 13.66 3.96
N TYR A 89 -12.07 12.78 3.32
CA TYR A 89 -11.55 11.74 2.43
C TYR A 89 -10.77 12.32 1.24
N MET A 90 -11.29 13.38 0.61
CA MET A 90 -10.65 14.04 -0.52
C MET A 90 -9.37 14.78 -0.15
N ASP A 91 -9.24 15.30 1.07
CA ASP A 91 -7.96 15.84 1.59
C ASP A 91 -6.97 14.73 2.00
N GLY A 92 -7.50 13.53 2.24
CA GLY A 92 -6.77 12.35 2.68
C GLY A 92 -6.00 11.60 1.61
N LYS A 93 -5.12 10.69 2.04
CA LYS A 93 -4.29 9.89 1.12
C LYS A 93 -5.10 8.85 0.32
N HIS A 94 -6.22 8.37 0.87
CA HIS A 94 -7.00 7.31 0.22
C HIS A 94 -7.69 7.78 -1.06
N SER A 95 -8.10 9.05 -1.15
CA SER A 95 -8.62 9.62 -2.41
C SER A 95 -7.57 9.62 -3.53
N LEU A 96 -6.29 9.68 -3.17
CA LEU A 96 -5.15 9.68 -4.10
C LEU A 96 -4.61 8.28 -4.43
N ALA A 97 -5.29 7.20 -4.01
CA ALA A 97 -4.77 5.84 -4.17
C ALA A 97 -4.46 5.48 -5.63
N TRP A 98 -5.32 5.87 -6.59
CA TRP A 98 -5.04 5.67 -8.02
C TRP A 98 -3.78 6.44 -8.48
N THR A 99 -3.65 7.70 -8.08
CA THR A 99 -2.48 8.54 -8.40
C THR A 99 -1.19 7.90 -7.88
N ALA A 100 -1.20 7.41 -6.63
CA ALA A 100 -0.05 6.74 -6.04
C ALA A 100 0.33 5.45 -6.80
N MET A 101 -0.65 4.67 -7.26
CA MET A 101 -0.43 3.43 -8.01
C MET A 101 0.17 3.70 -9.40
N PHE A 102 -0.39 4.65 -10.14
CA PHE A 102 0.06 5.00 -11.50
C PHE A 102 1.32 5.88 -11.53
N ALA A 103 1.79 6.38 -10.38
CA ALA A 103 3.05 7.09 -10.29
C ALA A 103 4.28 6.17 -10.42
N MET A 104 4.11 4.86 -10.24
CA MET A 104 5.22 3.90 -10.38
C MET A 104 5.54 3.66 -11.88
N PRO A 105 6.82 3.68 -12.29
CA PRO A 105 7.20 3.73 -13.72
C PRO A 105 6.66 2.57 -14.56
N THR A 106 6.67 1.36 -14.00
CA THR A 106 6.34 0.13 -14.73
C THR A 106 4.89 -0.32 -14.57
N THR A 107 4.05 0.48 -13.89
CA THR A 107 2.62 0.16 -13.70
C THR A 107 1.91 -0.01 -15.04
N ALA A 108 2.23 0.82 -16.04
CA ALA A 108 1.59 0.76 -17.36
C ALA A 108 1.97 -0.50 -18.16
N ASP A 109 3.09 -1.14 -17.83
CA ASP A 109 3.57 -2.36 -18.51
C ASP A 109 2.89 -3.63 -17.97
N GLN A 110 2.21 -3.53 -16.83
CA GLN A 110 1.56 -4.65 -16.19
C GLN A 110 0.17 -4.96 -16.81
N PRO A 111 -0.33 -6.21 -16.67
CA PRO A 111 -1.67 -6.58 -17.13
C PRO A 111 -2.76 -5.65 -16.58
N LYS A 112 -3.65 -5.18 -17.46
CA LYS A 112 -4.77 -4.29 -17.08
C LYS A 112 -5.68 -4.90 -16.02
N GLU A 113 -5.86 -6.22 -16.03
CA GLU A 113 -6.64 -6.94 -15.03
C GLU A 113 -6.09 -6.78 -13.61
N LEU A 114 -4.77 -6.60 -13.46
CA LEU A 114 -4.09 -6.38 -12.18
C LEU A 114 -4.11 -4.89 -11.80
N MET A 115 -3.90 -3.99 -12.76
CA MET A 115 -3.76 -2.56 -12.48
C MET A 115 -5.09 -1.82 -12.44
N GLU A 116 -5.87 -1.85 -13.52
CA GLU A 116 -7.17 -1.17 -13.62
C GLU A 116 -8.32 -2.06 -13.16
N GLY A 117 -8.16 -3.38 -13.31
CA GLY A 117 -9.10 -4.38 -12.82
C GLY A 117 -8.96 -4.67 -11.32
N GLN A 118 -9.91 -5.44 -10.78
CA GLN A 118 -9.94 -5.80 -9.36
C GLN A 118 -9.20 -7.12 -9.04
N LYS A 119 -8.21 -7.52 -9.84
CA LYS A 119 -7.44 -8.78 -9.64
C LYS A 119 -6.05 -8.58 -9.04
N GLY A 120 -5.62 -7.33 -8.86
CA GLY A 120 -4.34 -6.98 -8.25
C GLY A 120 -4.41 -5.62 -7.57
N CYS A 121 -3.46 -4.75 -7.88
CA CYS A 121 -3.33 -3.38 -7.36
C CYS A 121 -4.66 -2.61 -7.41
N GLY A 122 -5.38 -2.64 -8.53
CA GLY A 122 -6.66 -1.93 -8.68
C GLY A 122 -7.76 -2.43 -7.73
N GLY A 123 -7.67 -3.67 -7.25
CA GLY A 123 -8.59 -4.20 -6.24
C GLY A 123 -8.46 -3.52 -4.87
N CYS A 124 -7.25 -3.10 -4.51
CA CYS A 124 -6.97 -2.37 -3.27
C CYS A 124 -7.05 -0.84 -3.49
N HIS A 125 -6.51 -0.35 -4.60
CA HIS A 125 -6.42 1.08 -4.90
C HIS A 125 -7.73 1.69 -5.43
N LYS A 126 -8.78 0.88 -5.66
CA LYS A 126 -10.14 1.37 -5.98
C LYS A 126 -10.74 2.30 -4.93
N ILE A 127 -10.16 2.36 -3.74
CA ILE A 127 -10.52 3.35 -2.72
C ILE A 127 -10.23 4.78 -3.19
N GLY A 128 -9.43 4.99 -4.25
CA GLY A 128 -9.15 6.30 -4.82
C GLY A 128 -10.32 6.92 -5.57
N ALA A 129 -10.38 8.25 -5.55
CA ALA A 129 -11.40 9.02 -6.24
C ALA A 129 -11.18 8.93 -7.75
N LYS A 130 -12.20 8.51 -8.49
CA LYS A 130 -12.19 8.44 -9.96
C LYS A 130 -13.62 8.48 -10.50
N ASP A 131 -13.81 9.12 -11.65
CA ASP A 131 -15.13 9.22 -12.28
C ASP A 131 -15.53 7.98 -13.09
N GLU A 132 -14.54 7.28 -13.64
CA GLU A 132 -14.71 6.08 -14.46
C GLU A 132 -13.52 5.13 -14.28
N THR A 133 -13.65 3.85 -14.64
CA THR A 133 -12.57 2.88 -14.44
C THR A 133 -11.38 3.08 -15.38
N GLY A 134 -11.55 3.78 -16.50
CA GLY A 134 -10.56 3.86 -17.60
C GLY A 134 -10.51 2.60 -18.48
N TRP A 135 -11.32 1.60 -18.14
CA TRP A 135 -11.42 0.33 -18.86
C TRP A 135 -12.85 0.12 -19.34
N ASP A 136 -13.08 0.37 -20.63
CA ASP A 136 -14.42 0.38 -21.25
C ASP A 136 -15.18 -0.93 -21.06
N GLU A 137 -14.51 -2.08 -20.97
CA GLU A 137 -15.17 -3.37 -20.74
C GLU A 137 -15.48 -3.66 -19.26
N TYR A 138 -14.99 -2.83 -18.34
CA TYR A 138 -15.10 -3.05 -16.91
C TYR A 138 -15.57 -1.81 -16.16
N HIS A 139 -16.85 -1.78 -15.79
CA HIS A 139 -17.47 -0.59 -15.19
C HIS A 139 -17.52 -0.59 -13.65
N TYR A 140 -16.94 -1.59 -12.98
CA TYR A 140 -17.02 -1.74 -11.52
C TYR A 140 -15.74 -1.24 -10.82
N GLY A 141 -15.87 -0.62 -9.64
CA GLY A 141 -14.72 -0.21 -8.83
C GLY A 141 -14.35 1.27 -8.89
N VAL A 142 -15.28 2.13 -9.30
CA VAL A 142 -15.13 3.60 -9.22
C VAL A 142 -15.57 4.17 -7.87
N ASN A 143 -16.32 3.40 -7.08
CA ASN A 143 -16.76 3.83 -5.77
C ASN A 143 -15.70 3.52 -4.71
N GLY A 144 -15.00 4.55 -4.23
CA GLY A 144 -14.05 4.41 -3.13
C GLY A 144 -14.72 4.26 -1.76
N CYS A 145 -15.91 4.83 -1.58
CA CYS A 145 -16.59 4.92 -0.29
C CYS A 145 -17.16 3.59 0.22
N ASP A 146 -17.15 2.52 -0.58
CA ASP A 146 -17.63 1.20 -0.15
C ASP A 146 -16.51 0.25 0.30
N SER A 147 -15.30 0.77 0.49
CA SER A 147 -14.12 -0.05 0.83
C SER A 147 -14.08 -0.50 2.29
N CYS A 148 -14.73 0.22 3.22
CA CYS A 148 -14.69 -0.09 4.66
C CYS A 148 -16.07 -0.40 5.25
N HIS A 149 -17.10 0.38 4.90
CA HIS A 149 -18.51 0.06 5.18
C HIS A 149 -19.12 -0.39 3.85
N THR A 150 -19.20 -1.70 3.67
CA THR A 150 -19.42 -2.26 2.34
C THR A 150 -20.84 -2.02 1.87
N ARG A 151 -20.99 -1.97 0.54
CA ARG A 151 -22.31 -2.00 -0.07
C ARG A 151 -22.97 -3.37 0.23
N HIS A 152 -24.26 -3.45 0.48
CA HIS A 152 -25.27 -2.39 0.44
C HIS A 152 -25.83 -2.00 1.81
N SER A 153 -25.38 -2.62 2.91
CA SER A 153 -25.76 -2.20 4.26
C SER A 153 -25.11 -0.87 4.70
N PHE A 154 -23.90 -0.57 4.21
CA PHE A 154 -23.10 0.60 4.60
C PHE A 154 -22.99 0.76 6.12
N SER A 155 -22.70 -0.36 6.79
CA SER A 155 -22.69 -0.44 8.25
C SER A 155 -21.50 0.28 8.85
N VAL A 156 -21.76 1.29 9.68
CA VAL A 156 -20.69 1.95 10.46
C VAL A 156 -20.07 0.99 11.49
N ALA A 157 -20.85 0.03 11.99
CA ALA A 157 -20.34 -1.01 12.89
C ALA A 157 -19.35 -1.95 12.20
N GLU A 158 -19.59 -2.29 10.92
CA GLU A 158 -18.64 -3.01 10.08
C GLU A 158 -17.37 -2.18 9.87
N ALA A 159 -17.50 -0.92 9.44
CA ALA A 159 -16.35 -0.06 9.16
C ALA A 159 -15.44 0.22 10.37
N ARG A 160 -15.95 0.09 11.60
CA ARG A 160 -15.16 0.29 12.83
C ARG A 160 -14.36 -0.94 13.25
N ARG A 161 -14.65 -2.11 12.67
CA ARG A 161 -13.92 -3.34 12.95
C ARG A 161 -12.61 -3.41 12.14
N PRO A 162 -11.49 -3.81 12.73
CA PRO A 162 -10.20 -3.99 12.05
C PRO A 162 -10.26 -4.80 10.72
N GLU A 163 -11.18 -5.76 10.60
CA GLU A 163 -11.36 -6.58 9.40
C GLU A 163 -11.75 -5.76 8.16
N ALA A 164 -12.35 -4.57 8.34
CA ALA A 164 -12.63 -3.65 7.24
C ALA A 164 -11.34 -3.14 6.54
N CYS A 165 -10.19 -3.20 7.21
CA CYS A 165 -8.90 -2.77 6.67
C CYS A 165 -8.09 -3.93 6.08
N MET A 166 -8.28 -5.15 6.60
CA MET A 166 -7.35 -6.27 6.39
C MET A 166 -7.23 -6.72 4.93
N THR A 167 -8.26 -6.50 4.10
CA THR A 167 -8.24 -6.92 2.69
C THR A 167 -7.14 -6.21 1.91
N CYS A 168 -6.85 -4.94 2.23
CA CYS A 168 -5.82 -4.15 1.55
C CYS A 168 -4.54 -4.04 2.37
N HIS A 169 -4.67 -3.86 3.68
CA HIS A 169 -3.54 -3.63 4.60
C HIS A 169 -2.97 -4.94 5.16
N GLN A 170 -2.43 -5.77 4.26
CA GLN A 170 -1.87 -7.10 4.57
C GLN A 170 -0.67 -7.44 3.68
N GLY A 171 -0.03 -8.58 3.91
CA GLY A 171 0.73 -9.27 2.87
C GLY A 171 2.20 -8.86 2.71
N PHE A 172 2.65 -8.60 1.48
CA PHE A 172 4.08 -8.56 1.15
C PHE A 172 4.76 -7.28 1.66
N ASP A 173 4.19 -6.13 1.35
CA ASP A 173 4.79 -4.81 1.47
C ASP A 173 4.29 -3.99 2.67
N HIS A 174 3.04 -4.21 3.10
CA HIS A 174 2.44 -3.45 4.20
C HIS A 174 1.47 -4.30 5.05
N ALA A 175 2.02 -5.28 5.73
CA ALA A 175 1.28 -6.27 6.52
C ALA A 175 0.78 -5.79 7.88
N GLN A 176 0.07 -4.67 7.85
CA GLN A 176 -0.41 -3.97 9.04
C GLN A 176 -1.47 -4.81 9.77
N TRP A 177 -2.28 -5.61 9.05
CA TRP A 177 -3.18 -6.58 9.66
C TRP A 177 -2.41 -7.62 10.48
N GLU A 178 -1.39 -8.25 9.93
CA GLU A 178 -0.60 -9.27 10.61
C GLU A 178 0.14 -8.67 11.81
N MET A 179 0.71 -7.47 11.66
CA MET A 179 1.35 -6.74 12.75
C MET A 179 0.36 -6.38 13.86
N TYR A 180 -0.79 -5.81 13.51
CA TYR A 180 -1.82 -5.42 14.48
C TYR A 180 -2.41 -6.65 15.18
N SER A 181 -2.95 -7.60 14.42
CA SER A 181 -3.71 -8.76 14.95
C SER A 181 -2.87 -9.63 15.88
N THR A 182 -1.56 -9.70 15.66
CA THR A 182 -0.63 -10.46 16.52
C THR A 182 0.10 -9.60 17.57
N SER A 183 -0.19 -8.30 17.64
CA SER A 183 0.26 -7.42 18.75
C SER A 183 -0.61 -7.60 19.99
N LYS A 184 -0.27 -6.93 21.10
CA LYS A 184 -1.14 -6.90 22.29
C LYS A 184 -2.45 -6.16 22.06
N HIS A 185 -2.46 -5.11 21.23
CA HIS A 185 -3.70 -4.41 20.86
C HIS A 185 -4.65 -5.34 20.11
N GLY A 186 -4.15 -6.02 19.07
CA GLY A 186 -4.94 -6.98 18.30
C GLY A 186 -5.34 -8.22 19.08
N SER A 187 -4.48 -8.73 19.96
CA SER A 187 -4.81 -9.89 20.80
C SER A 187 -5.99 -9.61 21.74
N ILE A 188 -6.04 -8.42 22.34
CA ILE A 188 -7.17 -8.00 23.19
C ILE A 188 -8.43 -7.84 22.33
N TYR A 189 -8.31 -7.16 21.18
CA TYR A 189 -9.42 -7.03 20.22
C TYR A 189 -10.00 -8.40 19.83
N LEU A 190 -9.17 -9.37 19.45
CA LEU A 190 -9.62 -10.71 19.05
C LEU A 190 -10.23 -11.52 20.20
N THR A 191 -9.96 -11.14 21.45
CA THR A 191 -10.48 -11.84 22.64
C THR A 191 -11.77 -11.21 23.16
N GLU A 192 -11.88 -9.89 23.08
CA GLU A 192 -12.94 -9.11 23.76
C GLU A 192 -13.85 -8.35 22.79
N GLY A 193 -13.44 -8.20 21.53
CA GLY A 193 -14.07 -7.31 20.55
C GLY A 193 -15.51 -7.68 20.19
N ASP A 194 -15.91 -8.93 20.33
CA ASP A 194 -17.30 -9.33 20.06
C ASP A 194 -18.31 -8.71 21.04
N ASP A 195 -17.87 -8.38 22.26
CA ASP A 195 -18.71 -7.74 23.28
C ASP A 195 -18.68 -6.21 23.21
N TRP A 196 -17.88 -5.63 22.30
CA TRP A 196 -17.76 -4.18 22.18
C TRP A 196 -18.95 -3.54 21.44
N ASN A 197 -19.28 -2.29 21.80
CA ASN A 197 -20.32 -1.52 21.13
C ASN A 197 -19.80 -0.90 19.81
N TRP A 198 -19.92 -1.64 18.72
CA TRP A 198 -19.55 -1.18 17.38
C TRP A 198 -20.46 -0.08 16.81
N GLY A 199 -21.65 0.13 17.40
CA GLY A 199 -22.57 1.19 16.99
C GLY A 199 -22.18 2.58 17.51
N ALA A 200 -21.40 2.66 18.59
CA ALA A 200 -21.01 3.94 19.20
C ALA A 200 -20.01 4.74 18.34
N PRO A 201 -20.14 6.08 18.24
CA PRO A 201 -19.10 6.94 17.69
C PRO A 201 -17.71 6.63 18.25
N ILE A 202 -16.65 6.79 17.45
CA ILE A 202 -15.27 6.52 17.90
C ILE A 202 -14.90 7.36 19.13
N SER A 203 -15.44 8.58 19.24
CA SER A 203 -15.28 9.44 20.43
C SER A 203 -15.78 8.79 21.72
N ASP A 204 -16.80 7.93 21.62
CA ASP A 204 -17.50 7.29 22.73
C ASP A 204 -17.13 5.80 22.85
N ALA A 205 -16.50 5.23 21.82
CA ALA A 205 -16.09 3.83 21.75
C ALA A 205 -15.19 3.41 22.92
N LYS A 206 -14.42 4.36 23.48
CA LYS A 206 -13.56 4.18 24.66
C LYS A 206 -14.30 3.69 25.90
N ALA A 207 -15.61 3.96 26.01
CA ALA A 207 -16.41 3.44 27.12
C ALA A 207 -16.60 1.91 27.04
N SER A 208 -16.40 1.34 25.85
CA SER A 208 -16.59 -0.08 25.58
C SER A 208 -15.31 -0.80 25.16
N TYR A 209 -14.35 -0.12 24.55
CA TYR A 209 -13.18 -0.76 23.93
C TYR A 209 -12.03 -0.76 24.92
N THR A 210 -11.40 -1.91 25.10
CA THR A 210 -10.28 -2.12 26.03
C THR A 210 -8.92 -2.13 25.34
N ALA A 211 -8.90 -2.07 24.01
CA ALA A 211 -7.71 -1.90 23.17
C ALA A 211 -8.06 -1.08 21.92
N PRO A 212 -7.07 -0.42 21.29
CA PRO A 212 -7.30 0.35 20.08
C PRO A 212 -7.56 -0.56 18.86
N THR A 213 -8.32 -0.04 17.90
CA THR A 213 -8.48 -0.60 16.54
C THR A 213 -7.74 0.27 15.52
N CYS A 214 -7.64 -0.22 14.28
CA CYS A 214 -7.08 0.55 13.15
C CYS A 214 -7.73 1.94 13.04
N GLN A 215 -9.06 1.98 13.17
CA GLN A 215 -9.89 3.17 13.05
C GLN A 215 -9.71 4.11 14.23
N MET A 216 -9.58 3.60 15.45
CA MET A 216 -9.30 4.47 16.61
C MET A 216 -7.97 5.23 16.45
N CYS A 217 -6.96 4.57 15.88
CA CYS A 217 -5.64 5.17 15.68
C CYS A 217 -5.57 6.08 14.45
N HIS A 218 -6.17 5.69 13.33
CA HIS A 218 -5.98 6.36 12.05
C HIS A 218 -7.17 7.21 11.58
N MET A 219 -8.33 7.06 12.22
CA MET A 219 -9.55 7.83 11.96
C MET A 219 -10.06 8.43 13.26
N ASN A 220 -9.17 9.14 13.99
CA ASN A 220 -9.49 9.72 15.28
C ASN A 220 -10.79 10.56 15.21
N ASN A 221 -11.73 10.32 16.12
CA ASN A 221 -13.08 10.90 16.13
C ASN A 221 -13.91 10.67 14.84
N GLY A 222 -13.56 9.67 14.02
CA GLY A 222 -14.23 9.38 12.75
C GLY A 222 -13.79 10.25 11.57
N ASP A 223 -12.63 10.91 11.66
CA ASP A 223 -12.06 11.69 10.56
C ASP A 223 -11.59 10.77 9.40
N HIS A 224 -11.98 11.08 8.17
CA HIS A 224 -11.69 10.29 6.97
C HIS A 224 -10.39 10.66 6.24
N ASN A 225 -9.57 11.58 6.77
CA ASN A 225 -8.32 12.04 6.14
C ASN A 225 -7.19 10.97 6.15
N VAL A 226 -7.05 10.22 7.24
CA VAL A 226 -6.14 9.06 7.38
C VAL A 226 -4.68 9.39 6.96
N ILE A 227 -4.03 10.28 7.69
CA ILE A 227 -2.62 10.68 7.45
C ILE A 227 -1.72 10.23 8.60
N THR A 228 -0.49 9.82 8.27
CA THR A 228 0.57 9.47 9.23
C THR A 228 1.84 10.28 8.96
N SER A 229 2.74 10.36 9.95
CA SER A 229 3.98 11.15 9.84
C SER A 229 4.93 10.63 8.76
N TRP A 230 5.12 9.31 8.69
CA TRP A 230 6.14 8.70 7.83
C TRP A 230 5.67 8.36 6.41
N GLY A 231 4.35 8.32 6.17
CA GLY A 231 3.79 7.85 4.89
C GLY A 231 4.16 6.38 4.58
N PHE A 232 3.95 5.97 3.34
CA PHE A 232 4.29 4.60 2.89
C PHE A 232 5.79 4.39 2.75
N LEU A 233 6.51 5.39 2.23
CA LEU A 233 7.93 5.27 1.92
C LEU A 233 8.82 5.22 3.17
N GLY A 234 8.29 5.58 4.35
CA GLY A 234 9.07 5.61 5.58
C GLY A 234 10.21 6.62 5.51
N VAL A 235 9.97 7.78 4.89
CA VAL A 235 10.97 8.85 4.73
C VAL A 235 10.32 10.22 4.92
N ARG A 236 11.13 11.20 5.32
CA ARG A 236 10.81 12.63 5.25
C ARG A 236 11.96 13.36 4.56
N VAL A 237 11.66 14.43 3.83
CA VAL A 237 12.66 15.18 3.06
C VAL A 237 13.60 15.94 4.00
N GLU A 238 13.04 16.71 4.93
CA GLU A 238 13.82 17.41 5.95
C GLU A 238 14.26 16.42 7.04
N GLU A 239 15.57 16.20 7.17
CA GLU A 239 16.16 15.35 8.23
C GLU A 239 17.22 16.12 9.05
N PRO A 240 16.95 16.41 10.33
CA PRO A 240 17.90 17.11 11.19
C PRO A 240 19.09 16.26 11.67
N ASP A 241 18.97 14.94 11.77
CA ASP A 241 20.10 14.07 12.13
C ASP A 241 21.00 13.85 10.91
N LYS A 242 22.26 14.30 10.98
CA LYS A 242 23.16 14.25 9.84
C LYS A 242 23.43 12.82 9.33
N GLU A 243 23.64 11.85 10.23
CA GLU A 243 23.93 10.49 9.77
C GLU A 243 22.72 9.88 9.08
N TRP A 244 21.52 10.11 9.64
CA TRP A 244 20.30 9.63 9.03
C TRP A 244 19.96 10.38 7.73
N ALA A 245 20.33 11.65 7.62
CA ALA A 245 20.20 12.41 6.37
C ALA A 245 21.08 11.82 5.26
N ASP A 246 22.32 11.46 5.58
CA ASP A 246 23.25 10.84 4.63
C ASP A 246 22.71 9.46 4.16
N ASP A 247 22.27 8.60 5.08
CA ASP A 247 21.64 7.31 4.72
C ASP A 247 20.38 7.52 3.86
N ARG A 248 19.57 8.53 4.20
CA ARG A 248 18.31 8.81 3.51
C ARG A 248 18.51 9.39 2.12
N GLU A 249 19.58 10.14 1.88
CA GLU A 249 19.91 10.61 0.55
C GLU A 249 20.07 9.40 -0.40
N THR A 250 20.82 8.39 0.03
CA THR A 250 20.97 7.12 -0.71
C THR A 250 19.62 6.41 -0.91
N VAL A 251 18.76 6.37 0.11
CA VAL A 251 17.40 5.80 -0.02
C VAL A 251 16.56 6.57 -1.05
N LEU A 252 16.64 7.90 -1.08
CA LEU A 252 15.89 8.69 -2.05
C LEU A 252 16.46 8.58 -3.48
N LYS A 253 17.77 8.35 -3.62
CA LYS A 253 18.39 8.00 -4.91
C LYS A 253 17.90 6.65 -5.42
N SER A 254 17.75 5.65 -4.55
CA SER A 254 17.19 4.35 -4.97
C SER A 254 15.71 4.41 -5.36
N TYR A 255 14.99 5.47 -4.98
CA TYR A 255 13.62 5.71 -5.42
C TYR A 255 13.53 6.53 -6.71
N GLY A 256 14.67 6.97 -7.27
CA GLY A 256 14.72 7.95 -8.35
C GLY A 256 14.09 9.30 -7.98
N VAL A 257 13.93 9.59 -6.68
CA VAL A 257 13.42 10.88 -6.17
C VAL A 257 14.53 11.93 -6.20
N LEU A 258 15.76 11.49 -5.94
CA LEU A 258 16.97 12.27 -6.19
C LEU A 258 17.76 11.65 -7.35
N ASP A 259 18.46 12.48 -8.12
CA ASP A 259 19.45 12.03 -9.09
C ASP A 259 20.75 11.56 -8.40
N ALA A 260 21.71 11.04 -9.16
CA ALA A 260 22.97 10.54 -8.61
C ALA A 260 23.77 11.60 -7.83
N ASP A 261 23.64 12.86 -8.20
CA ASP A 261 24.28 14.02 -7.57
C ASP A 261 23.50 14.54 -6.34
N GLY A 262 22.32 13.98 -6.05
CA GLY A 262 21.48 14.36 -4.93
C GLY A 262 20.49 15.49 -5.23
N ASN A 263 20.31 15.88 -6.50
CA ASN A 263 19.34 16.90 -6.86
C ASN A 263 17.92 16.33 -7.03
N PRO A 264 16.87 17.10 -6.72
CA PRO A 264 15.48 16.71 -6.98
C PRO A 264 15.20 16.34 -8.43
N THR A 265 14.50 15.21 -8.63
CA THR A 265 13.96 14.81 -9.94
C THR A 265 12.49 15.19 -10.08
N ALA A 266 11.86 14.87 -11.23
CA ALA A 266 10.42 15.03 -11.39
C ALA A 266 9.59 14.25 -10.34
N ARG A 267 10.12 13.15 -9.77
CA ARG A 267 9.42 12.41 -8.71
C ARG A 267 9.42 13.15 -7.38
N PHE A 268 10.42 13.98 -7.12
CA PHE A 268 10.47 14.82 -5.92
C PHE A 268 9.26 15.74 -5.81
N ASP A 269 8.82 16.30 -6.94
CA ASP A 269 7.65 17.18 -6.97
C ASP A 269 6.33 16.43 -6.74
N LEU A 270 6.33 15.09 -6.81
CA LEU A 270 5.14 14.25 -6.64
C LEU A 270 4.98 13.70 -5.23
N ILE A 271 6.07 13.45 -4.47
CA ILE A 271 5.99 12.75 -3.18
C ILE A 271 5.16 13.50 -2.12
N GLY A 272 5.20 14.83 -2.13
CA GLY A 272 4.42 15.68 -1.23
C GLY A 272 2.94 15.72 -1.62
N PRO A 273 2.60 16.15 -2.85
CA PRO A 273 1.22 16.16 -3.35
C PRO A 273 0.52 14.79 -3.28
N ALA A 274 1.22 13.69 -3.57
CA ALA A 274 0.69 12.33 -3.45
C ALA A 274 0.62 11.81 -2.00
N LYS A 275 1.00 12.64 -1.01
CA LYS A 275 1.03 12.32 0.43
C LYS A 275 1.90 11.10 0.80
N LEU A 276 2.83 10.69 -0.07
CA LEU A 276 3.71 9.53 0.13
C LEU A 276 4.78 9.76 1.20
N ALA A 277 5.19 11.02 1.39
CA ALA A 277 6.12 11.47 2.43
C ALA A 277 5.75 12.89 2.91
N ARG A 278 6.26 13.30 4.07
CA ARG A 278 6.15 14.68 4.56
C ARG A 278 7.42 15.45 4.17
N THR A 279 7.24 16.66 3.65
CA THR A 279 8.35 17.43 3.07
C THR A 279 9.01 18.36 4.07
N THR A 280 8.28 18.72 5.13
CA THR A 280 8.80 19.53 6.24
C THR A 280 8.63 18.84 7.58
N ILE A 281 9.46 19.22 8.56
CA ILE A 281 9.33 18.74 9.94
C ILE A 281 7.98 19.15 10.56
N ALA A 282 7.45 20.31 10.19
CA ALA A 282 6.13 20.76 10.66
C ALA A 282 5.00 19.81 10.17
N GLU A 283 5.02 19.45 8.89
CA GLU A 283 4.06 18.49 8.31
C GLU A 283 4.20 17.08 8.91
N TRP A 284 5.41 16.70 9.33
CA TRP A 284 5.65 15.41 9.99
C TRP A 284 5.20 15.41 11.45
N ASN A 285 5.42 16.52 12.17
CA ASN A 285 5.08 16.66 13.59
C ASN A 285 3.58 16.74 13.85
N ALA A 286 2.80 17.35 12.95
CA ALA A 286 1.35 17.47 13.13
C ALA A 286 0.65 16.11 13.37
N PRO A 287 0.75 15.11 12.46
CA PRO A 287 0.16 13.78 12.69
C PRO A 287 0.85 13.00 13.83
N ARG A 288 2.10 13.34 14.19
CA ARG A 288 2.79 12.74 15.35
C ARG A 288 2.11 13.15 16.65
N GLU A 289 1.82 14.43 16.83
CA GLU A 289 1.15 14.93 18.03
C GLU A 289 -0.30 14.43 18.13
N GLU A 290 -1.00 14.30 17.01
CA GLU A 290 -2.32 13.65 16.96
C GLU A 290 -2.26 12.19 17.43
N MET A 291 -1.29 11.41 16.95
CA MET A 291 -1.10 10.04 17.39
C MET A 291 -0.76 9.95 18.89
N ILE A 292 0.08 10.85 19.40
CA ILE A 292 0.39 10.91 20.83
C ILE A 292 -0.86 11.18 21.66
N ALA A 293 -1.76 12.06 21.18
CA ALA A 293 -3.03 12.31 21.84
C ALA A 293 -3.93 11.06 21.87
N VAL A 294 -3.98 10.29 20.78
CA VAL A 294 -4.68 9.00 20.74
C VAL A 294 -4.08 8.02 21.76
N CYS A 295 -2.75 7.88 21.80
CA CYS A 295 -2.09 7.03 22.80
C CYS A 295 -2.40 7.49 24.23
N GLY A 296 -2.55 8.81 24.43
CA GLY A 296 -2.89 9.47 25.69
C GLY A 296 -4.24 9.06 26.29
N ASP A 297 -5.12 8.45 25.50
CA ASP A 297 -6.40 7.92 25.97
C ASP A 297 -6.24 6.70 26.90
N CYS A 298 -5.12 5.97 26.79
CA CYS A 298 -4.87 4.77 27.57
C CYS A 298 -3.50 4.78 28.28
N HIS A 299 -2.51 5.46 27.70
CA HIS A 299 -1.14 5.50 28.20
C HIS A 299 -0.74 6.91 28.63
N SER A 300 0.28 7.01 29.48
CA SER A 300 0.89 8.31 29.74
C SER A 300 1.52 8.87 28.47
N GLU A 301 1.45 10.18 28.26
CA GLU A 301 2.11 10.87 27.14
C GLU A 301 3.61 10.51 27.04
N LYS A 302 4.30 10.40 28.19
CA LYS A 302 5.72 9.99 28.23
C LYS A 302 5.94 8.61 27.59
N PHE A 303 5.08 7.65 27.90
CA PHE A 303 5.16 6.32 27.30
C PHE A 303 4.95 6.40 25.79
N ALA A 304 3.90 7.09 25.34
CA ALA A 304 3.60 7.26 23.91
C ALA A 304 4.78 7.86 23.13
N ARG A 305 5.37 8.95 23.65
CA ARG A 305 6.53 9.59 23.02
C ARG A 305 7.73 8.66 22.93
N ILE A 306 8.03 7.93 24.00
CA ILE A 306 9.16 6.98 24.01
C ILE A 306 8.93 5.85 23.01
N SER A 307 7.74 5.22 23.01
CA SER A 307 7.45 4.11 22.10
C SER A 307 7.47 4.53 20.63
N LEU A 308 6.99 5.73 20.29
CA LEU A 308 7.05 6.22 18.91
C LEU A 308 8.48 6.61 18.51
N GLU A 309 9.29 7.15 19.43
CA GLU A 309 10.71 7.41 19.21
C GLU A 309 11.50 6.11 19.01
N GLU A 310 11.20 5.04 19.76
CA GLU A 310 11.80 3.71 19.54
C GLU A 310 11.52 3.21 18.11
N GLY A 311 10.31 3.42 17.60
CA GLY A 311 9.97 3.12 16.21
C GLY A 311 10.73 3.98 15.19
N ASP A 312 10.96 5.26 15.48
CA ASP A 312 11.79 6.13 14.65
C ASP A 312 13.25 5.62 14.60
N GLN A 313 13.80 5.20 15.75
CA GLN A 313 15.15 4.63 15.80
C GLN A 313 15.25 3.29 15.05
N MET A 314 14.23 2.44 15.11
CA MET A 314 14.24 1.20 14.33
C MET A 314 14.23 1.48 12.82
N LEU A 315 13.45 2.46 12.36
CA LEU A 315 13.45 2.90 10.97
C LEU A 315 14.83 3.42 10.56
N ARG A 316 15.49 4.22 11.40
CA ARG A 316 16.86 4.70 11.18
C ARG A 316 17.85 3.55 11.00
N GLU A 317 17.84 2.56 11.89
CA GLU A 317 18.75 1.42 11.79
C GLU A 317 18.48 0.56 10.55
N ALA A 318 17.20 0.40 10.16
CA ALA A 318 16.83 -0.29 8.93
C ALA A 318 17.29 0.48 7.68
N ASP A 319 17.15 1.82 7.69
CA ASP A 319 17.63 2.71 6.63
C ASP A 319 19.13 2.58 6.43
N ARG A 320 19.91 2.56 7.52
CA ARG A 320 21.37 2.41 7.45
C ARG A 320 21.80 1.14 6.76
N VAL A 321 21.18 0.01 7.12
CA VAL A 321 21.48 -1.30 6.50
C VAL A 321 21.04 -1.32 5.04
N TYR A 322 19.89 -0.73 4.72
CA TYR A 322 19.40 -0.66 3.34
C TYR A 322 20.25 0.27 2.47
N ALA A 323 20.61 1.45 2.95
CA ALA A 323 21.48 2.40 2.25
C ALA A 323 22.86 1.78 1.95
N GLU A 324 23.46 1.05 2.90
CA GLU A 324 24.70 0.31 2.64
C GLU A 324 24.55 -0.69 1.48
N SER A 325 23.45 -1.44 1.43
CA SER A 325 23.16 -2.37 0.33
C SER A 325 22.93 -1.66 -1.01
N VAL A 326 22.25 -0.52 -1.01
CA VAL A 326 22.06 0.32 -2.22
C VAL A 326 23.41 0.77 -2.76
N GLU A 327 24.31 1.28 -1.91
CA GLU A 327 25.64 1.74 -2.33
C GLU A 327 26.48 0.60 -2.93
N ILE A 328 26.37 -0.62 -2.42
CA ILE A 328 27.05 -1.81 -2.98
C ILE A 328 26.56 -2.08 -4.40
N VAL A 329 25.25 -2.13 -4.61
CA VAL A 329 24.68 -2.39 -5.95
C VAL A 329 25.02 -1.25 -6.91
N ALA A 330 24.93 0.01 -6.46
CA ALA A 330 25.33 1.17 -7.25
C ALA A 330 26.82 1.17 -7.59
N ALA A 331 27.69 0.64 -6.74
CA ALA A 331 29.12 0.49 -7.04
C ALA A 331 29.37 -0.53 -8.16
N LEU A 332 28.65 -1.65 -8.18
CA LEU A 332 28.77 -2.63 -9.25
C LEU A 332 28.36 -2.06 -10.63
N HIS A 333 27.32 -1.21 -10.66
CA HIS A 333 26.95 -0.45 -11.86
C HIS A 333 28.04 0.54 -12.28
N ARG A 334 28.56 1.34 -11.34
CA ARG A 334 29.67 2.28 -11.61
C ARG A 334 30.90 1.60 -12.18
N ASP A 335 31.20 0.41 -11.70
CA ASP A 335 32.37 -0.35 -12.10
C ASP A 335 32.13 -1.11 -13.42
N GLY A 336 30.93 -1.04 -14.02
CA GLY A 336 30.57 -1.72 -15.25
C GLY A 336 30.50 -3.25 -15.12
N ILE A 337 30.36 -3.75 -13.88
CA ILE A 337 30.27 -5.19 -13.57
C ILE A 337 28.85 -5.68 -13.82
N LEU A 338 27.86 -4.90 -13.39
CA LEU A 338 26.48 -5.15 -13.78
C LEU A 338 26.22 -4.58 -15.18
N PRO A 339 25.37 -5.23 -15.98
CA PRO A 339 24.99 -4.71 -17.28
C PRO A 339 24.23 -3.40 -17.12
N GLU A 340 24.43 -2.46 -18.05
CA GLU A 340 23.57 -1.28 -18.13
C GLU A 340 22.13 -1.72 -18.41
N PRO A 341 21.14 -1.21 -17.64
CA PRO A 341 19.75 -1.55 -17.87
C PRO A 341 19.25 -1.00 -19.21
N GLU A 342 18.36 -1.73 -19.89
CA GLU A 342 17.82 -1.32 -21.19
C GLU A 342 17.07 0.02 -21.14
N TYR A 343 16.61 0.41 -19.95
CA TYR A 343 15.88 1.64 -19.65
C TYR A 343 16.75 2.74 -19.01
N ILE A 344 18.08 2.70 -19.19
CA ILE A 344 19.02 3.67 -18.57
C ILE A 344 18.66 5.14 -18.85
N ASP A 345 18.11 5.46 -20.02
CA ASP A 345 17.67 6.81 -20.40
C ASP A 345 16.51 7.33 -19.53
N GLU A 346 15.80 6.43 -18.84
CA GLU A 346 14.71 6.74 -17.91
C GLU A 346 15.18 6.83 -16.44
N LEU A 347 16.47 6.57 -16.16
CA LEU A 347 17.04 6.52 -14.82
C LEU A 347 17.82 7.80 -14.47
N PRO A 348 17.16 8.83 -13.91
CA PRO A 348 17.87 10.04 -13.48
C PRO A 348 18.88 9.76 -12.35
N SER A 349 18.71 8.65 -11.62
CA SER A 349 19.55 8.27 -10.50
C SER A 349 20.69 7.32 -10.87
N TYR A 350 20.85 6.91 -12.14
CA TYR A 350 21.94 6.00 -12.52
C TYR A 350 23.29 6.59 -12.05
N PRO A 351 24.13 5.83 -11.31
CA PRO A 351 24.23 4.36 -11.22
C PRO A 351 23.40 3.69 -10.13
N TYR A 352 22.55 4.43 -9.41
CA TYR A 352 21.71 3.87 -8.36
C TYR A 352 20.52 3.09 -8.96
N PRO A 353 20.23 1.87 -8.45
CA PRO A 353 19.08 1.09 -8.89
C PRO A 353 17.77 1.77 -8.51
N ASP A 354 16.75 1.68 -9.37
CA ASP A 354 15.42 2.26 -9.12
C ASP A 354 14.44 1.19 -8.63
N VAL A 355 14.27 1.08 -7.31
CA VAL A 355 13.42 0.06 -6.69
C VAL A 355 11.92 0.32 -6.89
N LEU A 356 11.52 1.48 -7.42
CA LEU A 356 10.12 1.73 -7.78
C LEU A 356 9.72 1.09 -9.12
N ARG A 357 10.69 0.59 -9.91
CA ARG A 357 10.43 -0.18 -11.14
C ARG A 357 10.13 -1.64 -10.78
N PHE A 358 8.87 -1.91 -10.46
CA PHE A 358 8.46 -3.24 -10.00
C PHE A 358 8.63 -4.27 -11.13
N TYR A 359 9.17 -5.43 -10.76
CA TYR A 359 9.37 -6.59 -11.63
C TYR A 359 10.29 -6.36 -12.85
N ASP A 360 11.09 -5.30 -12.83
CA ASP A 360 11.94 -4.84 -13.95
C ASP A 360 13.43 -4.84 -13.58
N GLN A 361 13.80 -5.61 -12.54
CA GLN A 361 15.18 -5.72 -12.06
C GLN A 361 16.02 -6.56 -13.04
N SER A 362 17.21 -6.09 -13.41
CA SER A 362 18.02 -6.68 -14.49
C SER A 362 18.91 -7.83 -14.02
N HIS A 363 19.20 -7.88 -12.72
CA HIS A 363 20.05 -8.91 -12.09
C HIS A 363 19.47 -9.39 -10.75
N THR A 364 19.84 -10.60 -10.31
CA THR A 364 19.37 -11.20 -9.05
C THR A 364 19.73 -10.36 -7.82
N ILE A 365 20.89 -9.70 -7.82
CA ILE A 365 21.30 -8.80 -6.73
C ILE A 365 20.39 -7.55 -6.62
N GLU A 366 19.83 -7.10 -7.74
CA GLU A 366 18.86 -6.00 -7.77
C GLU A 366 17.48 -6.47 -7.29
N GLU A 367 17.07 -7.69 -7.63
CA GLU A 367 15.87 -8.33 -7.08
C GLU A 367 15.97 -8.50 -5.56
N ASP A 368 17.13 -8.95 -5.05
CA ASP A 368 17.39 -9.02 -3.61
C ASP A 368 17.26 -7.65 -2.94
N LEU A 369 17.79 -6.59 -3.58
CA LEU A 369 17.66 -5.22 -3.08
C LEU A 369 16.21 -4.73 -3.09
N TRP A 370 15.44 -5.06 -4.14
CA TRP A 370 14.03 -4.74 -4.24
C TRP A 370 13.21 -5.42 -3.14
N VAL A 371 13.42 -6.71 -2.90
CA VAL A 371 12.77 -7.44 -1.80
C VAL A 371 13.21 -6.89 -0.44
N MET A 372 14.49 -6.55 -0.29
CA MET A 372 15.03 -5.94 0.92
C MET A 372 14.29 -4.66 1.28
N TRP A 373 14.05 -3.80 0.29
CA TRP A 373 13.29 -2.57 0.45
C TRP A 373 11.81 -2.82 0.69
N MET A 374 11.14 -3.48 -0.25
CA MET A 374 9.69 -3.54 -0.30
C MET A 374 9.11 -4.43 0.81
N LYS A 375 9.84 -5.48 1.22
CA LYS A 375 9.38 -6.42 2.24
C LYS A 375 10.07 -6.17 3.57
N TYR A 376 11.39 -6.37 3.65
CA TYR A 376 12.05 -6.49 4.95
C TYR A 376 12.22 -5.13 5.66
N ARG A 377 12.60 -4.08 4.94
CA ARG A 377 12.64 -2.71 5.49
C ARG A 377 11.25 -2.25 5.92
N MET A 378 10.22 -2.50 5.10
CA MET A 378 8.83 -2.16 5.47
C MET A 378 8.35 -2.89 6.72
N ARG A 379 8.77 -4.15 6.93
CA ARG A 379 8.49 -4.89 8.16
C ARG A 379 9.20 -4.28 9.37
N CYS A 380 10.47 -3.89 9.29
CA CYS A 380 11.14 -3.17 10.38
C CYS A 380 10.42 -1.87 10.72
N PHE A 381 10.10 -1.09 9.69
CA PHE A 381 9.42 0.19 9.81
C PHE A 381 8.04 0.04 10.46
N GLN A 382 7.13 -0.66 9.79
CA GLN A 382 5.71 -0.63 10.16
C GLN A 382 5.43 -1.44 11.43
N SER A 383 6.16 -2.53 11.69
CA SER A 383 5.91 -3.38 12.87
C SER A 383 6.21 -2.65 14.18
N ALA A 384 7.24 -1.79 14.18
CA ALA A 384 7.60 -0.98 15.35
C ALA A 384 6.45 -0.04 15.74
N PHE A 385 5.75 0.55 14.77
CA PHE A 385 4.57 1.40 15.01
C PHE A 385 3.28 0.63 15.32
N HIS A 386 3.24 -0.68 15.09
CA HIS A 386 2.12 -1.56 15.44
C HIS A 386 2.41 -2.44 16.67
N ALA A 387 3.47 -2.12 17.42
CA ALA A 387 3.86 -2.78 18.67
C ALA A 387 3.99 -4.31 18.53
N ASN A 388 4.63 -4.78 17.45
CA ASN A 388 4.80 -6.19 17.17
C ASN A 388 6.27 -6.59 17.04
N ALA A 389 6.85 -7.05 18.15
CA ALA A 389 8.26 -7.44 18.22
C ALA A 389 8.62 -8.67 17.38
N ASP A 390 7.68 -9.60 17.15
CA ASP A 390 7.95 -10.83 16.37
C ASP A 390 8.03 -10.51 14.87
N GLN A 391 7.07 -9.71 14.38
CA GLN A 391 7.09 -9.19 13.00
C GLN A 391 8.32 -8.33 12.75
N GLU A 392 8.68 -7.48 13.71
CA GLU A 392 9.87 -6.64 13.63
C GLU A 392 11.15 -7.48 13.57
N GLN A 393 11.32 -8.47 14.45
CA GLN A 393 12.55 -9.26 14.53
C GLN A 393 12.66 -10.32 13.43
N TRP A 394 11.66 -11.18 13.28
CA TRP A 394 11.77 -12.39 12.47
C TRP A 394 11.29 -12.24 11.02
N TYR A 395 10.51 -11.20 10.74
CA TYR A 395 10.02 -10.91 9.39
C TYR A 395 10.61 -9.60 8.82
N GLY A 396 11.16 -8.74 9.68
CA GLY A 396 11.89 -7.52 9.31
C GLY A 396 13.40 -7.66 9.48
N TRP A 397 13.89 -7.42 10.70
CA TRP A 397 15.32 -7.19 10.98
C TRP A 397 16.20 -8.38 10.62
N GLY A 398 15.82 -9.60 11.00
CA GLY A 398 16.55 -10.82 10.64
C GLY A 398 16.73 -10.96 9.12
N PRO A 399 15.64 -11.06 8.34
CA PRO A 399 15.71 -11.11 6.88
C PRO A 399 16.43 -9.91 6.24
N LEU A 400 16.24 -8.69 6.76
CA LEU A 400 16.97 -7.50 6.28
C LEU A 400 18.49 -7.69 6.39
N LYS A 401 18.97 -8.20 7.54
CA LYS A 401 20.39 -8.49 7.78
C LYS A 401 20.89 -9.65 6.94
N GLU A 402 20.09 -10.70 6.75
CA GLU A 402 20.41 -11.85 5.89
C GLU A 402 20.58 -11.42 4.43
N THR A 403 19.65 -10.62 3.91
CA THR A 403 19.75 -10.07 2.54
C THR A 403 20.96 -9.16 2.38
N ALA A 404 21.29 -8.33 3.38
CA ALA A 404 22.52 -7.53 3.34
C ALA A 404 23.79 -8.41 3.27
N VAL A 405 23.80 -9.58 3.92
CA VAL A 405 24.90 -10.56 3.79
C VAL A 405 24.92 -11.18 2.39
N ALA A 406 23.77 -11.52 1.83
CA ALA A 406 23.64 -12.05 0.48
C ALA A 406 24.18 -11.07 -0.57
N ILE A 407 23.75 -9.81 -0.52
CA ILE A 407 24.22 -8.73 -1.41
C ILE A 407 25.74 -8.55 -1.30
N LYS A 408 26.28 -8.50 -0.08
CA LYS A 408 27.75 -8.43 0.13
C LYS A 408 28.49 -9.65 -0.41
N SER A 409 27.87 -10.83 -0.39
CA SER A 409 28.47 -12.04 -0.93
C SER A 409 28.46 -12.03 -2.45
N GLU A 410 27.35 -11.62 -3.04
CA GLU A 410 27.17 -11.54 -4.49
C GLU A 410 28.09 -10.49 -5.11
N ASP A 411 28.24 -9.31 -4.49
CA ASP A 411 29.22 -8.30 -4.89
C ASP A 411 30.64 -8.87 -5.00
N ARG A 412 31.09 -9.64 -3.99
CA ARG A 412 32.41 -10.29 -4.04
C ARG A 412 32.53 -11.32 -5.16
N SER A 413 31.47 -12.11 -5.39
CA SER A 413 31.45 -13.11 -6.46
C SER A 413 31.54 -12.44 -7.83
N LEU A 414 30.69 -11.44 -8.08
CA LEU A 414 30.64 -10.71 -9.35
C LEU A 414 31.96 -10.01 -9.66
N ARG A 415 32.59 -9.40 -8.65
CA ARG A 415 33.94 -8.81 -8.79
C ARG A 415 35.00 -9.85 -9.14
N ALA A 416 35.00 -10.99 -8.46
CA ALA A 416 35.94 -12.07 -8.75
C ALA A 416 35.74 -12.67 -10.15
N GLU A 417 34.49 -12.76 -10.61
CA GLU A 417 34.16 -13.20 -11.96
C GLU A 417 34.63 -12.20 -13.03
N ALA A 418 34.45 -10.90 -12.79
CA ALA A 418 34.94 -9.84 -13.67
C ALA A 418 36.48 -9.86 -13.77
N GLU A 419 37.19 -9.94 -12.63
CA GLU A 419 38.65 -10.07 -12.59
C GLU A 419 39.15 -11.31 -13.35
N LEU A 420 38.48 -12.45 -13.19
CA LEU A 420 38.82 -13.67 -13.91
C LEU A 420 38.58 -13.53 -15.42
N ALA A 421 37.48 -12.89 -15.83
CA ALA A 421 37.18 -12.65 -17.23
C ALA A 421 38.25 -11.74 -17.88
N GLU A 422 38.67 -10.68 -17.20
CA GLU A 422 39.76 -9.81 -17.66
C GLU A 422 41.08 -10.57 -17.78
N ALA A 423 41.43 -11.41 -16.79
CA ALA A 423 42.64 -12.22 -16.81
C ALA A 423 42.65 -13.22 -17.98
N VAL A 424 41.52 -13.88 -18.26
CA VAL A 424 41.38 -14.81 -19.39
C VAL A 424 41.53 -14.09 -20.73
N VAL A 425 40.96 -12.88 -20.86
CA VAL A 425 41.14 -12.05 -22.07
C VAL A 425 42.61 -11.64 -22.23
N ALA A 426 43.27 -11.22 -21.16
CA ALA A 426 44.68 -10.85 -21.19
C ALA A 426 45.61 -12.03 -21.56
N GLU A 427 45.37 -13.23 -21.01
CA GLU A 427 46.09 -14.45 -21.38
C GLU A 427 45.81 -14.87 -22.84
N GLY A 428 44.55 -14.78 -23.29
CA GLY A 428 44.18 -15.03 -24.68
C GLY A 428 44.84 -14.08 -25.69
N MET A 429 45.06 -12.81 -25.31
CA MET A 429 45.76 -11.82 -26.11
C MET A 429 47.28 -12.06 -26.15
N THR A 430 47.87 -12.60 -25.07
CA THR A 430 49.31 -12.96 -25.03
C THR A 430 49.62 -14.32 -25.68
N GLY A 431 48.63 -15.20 -25.84
CA GLY A 431 48.75 -16.52 -26.47
C GLY A 431 48.86 -16.56 -28.01
N THR A 432 48.91 -15.41 -28.70
CA THR A 432 49.08 -15.35 -30.16
C THR A 432 50.54 -15.23 -30.64
N ALA A 433 51.52 -15.25 -29.72
CA ALA A 433 52.94 -15.32 -30.07
C ALA A 433 53.42 -16.77 -30.24
N GLU A 434 53.55 -17.20 -31.51
CA GLU A 434 54.30 -18.35 -32.02
C GLU A 434 54.29 -19.65 -31.18
N THR A 435 53.24 -20.47 -31.35
CA THR A 435 53.42 -21.93 -31.20
C THR A 435 54.09 -22.48 -32.46
N LYS A 436 55.43 -22.46 -32.49
CA LYS A 436 56.19 -23.33 -33.39
C LYS A 436 55.85 -24.78 -33.04
N ALA A 437 55.15 -25.43 -33.96
CA ALA A 437 54.91 -26.85 -33.94
C ALA A 437 56.25 -27.60 -33.87
N ASN A 438 56.58 -28.12 -32.69
CA ASN A 438 57.53 -29.23 -32.56
C ASN A 438 56.69 -30.50 -32.49
N THR A 439 56.65 -31.20 -33.62
CA THR A 439 56.20 -32.59 -33.70
C THR A 439 57.11 -33.46 -32.84
N ALA A 440 56.65 -33.82 -31.66
CA ALA A 440 57.15 -34.96 -30.91
C ALA A 440 56.00 -35.95 -30.75
N GLU A 441 56.18 -37.13 -31.34
CA GLU A 441 55.24 -38.24 -31.35
C GLU A 441 54.85 -38.65 -29.92
N SER A 442 53.55 -38.77 -29.69
CA SER A 442 52.97 -39.44 -28.53
C SER A 442 52.74 -40.93 -28.85
N PRO A 443 53.07 -41.87 -27.94
CA PRO A 443 52.39 -43.16 -27.91
C PRO A 443 51.04 -42.97 -27.22
N GLY A 444 49.97 -43.28 -27.95
CA GLY A 444 48.60 -43.00 -27.55
C GLY A 444 48.08 -43.82 -26.38
N PHE A 445 46.99 -43.33 -25.80
CA PHE A 445 45.78 -44.10 -25.53
C PHE A 445 44.59 -43.13 -25.53
N GLY A 446 43.65 -43.37 -26.43
CA GLY A 446 42.49 -42.52 -26.64
C GLY A 446 41.44 -42.64 -25.53
N ALA A 447 40.81 -41.52 -25.23
CA ALA A 447 39.44 -41.46 -24.74
C ALA A 447 38.84 -40.13 -25.19
N VAL A 448 38.11 -40.17 -26.31
CA VAL A 448 37.23 -39.10 -26.74
C VAL A 448 36.03 -39.11 -25.79
N PHE A 449 35.94 -38.14 -24.88
CA PHE A 449 34.70 -37.88 -24.15
C PHE A 449 33.80 -37.02 -25.03
N SER A 450 32.81 -37.66 -25.66
CA SER A 450 31.75 -36.99 -26.41
C SER A 450 30.85 -36.21 -25.46
N PHE A 451 30.62 -34.93 -25.76
CA PHE A 451 29.77 -33.97 -25.03
C PHE A 451 28.29 -34.39 -24.84
N THR A 452 27.87 -35.54 -25.37
CA THR A 452 26.50 -36.06 -25.28
C THR A 452 26.16 -36.69 -23.92
N SER A 453 27.15 -37.01 -23.08
CA SER A 453 26.91 -37.75 -21.83
C SER A 453 26.53 -36.86 -20.64
N ILE A 454 26.80 -35.55 -20.70
CA ILE A 454 26.47 -34.61 -19.60
C ILE A 454 25.01 -34.13 -19.70
N LEU A 455 24.45 -34.06 -20.91
CA LEU A 455 23.05 -33.65 -21.13
C LEU A 455 22.03 -34.70 -20.62
N ALA A 456 22.39 -35.99 -20.63
CA ALA A 456 21.52 -37.06 -20.15
C ALA A 456 21.40 -37.10 -18.61
N LEU A 457 22.43 -36.63 -17.88
CA LEU A 457 22.38 -36.57 -16.41
C LEU A 457 21.49 -35.43 -15.91
N PHE A 458 21.46 -34.30 -16.63
CA PHE A 458 20.63 -33.15 -16.27
C PHE A 458 19.12 -33.39 -16.46
N VAL A 459 18.73 -34.17 -17.47
CA VAL A 459 17.31 -34.49 -17.73
C VAL A 459 16.75 -35.52 -16.73
N LEU A 460 17.59 -36.40 -16.18
CA LEU A 460 17.15 -37.43 -15.22
C LEU A 460 17.00 -36.90 -13.78
N LEU A 461 17.73 -35.85 -13.40
CA LEU A 461 17.65 -35.25 -12.06
C LEU A 461 16.47 -34.28 -11.88
N ARG A 462 15.90 -33.74 -12.96
CA ARG A 462 14.76 -32.80 -12.90
C ARG A 462 13.38 -33.47 -12.86
N ARG A 463 13.30 -34.81 -12.85
CA ARG A 463 12.04 -35.58 -12.76
C ARG A 463 11.76 -36.18 -11.38
N ARG A 464 12.58 -35.86 -10.37
CA ARG A 464 12.35 -36.20 -8.97
C ARG A 464 12.63 -34.98 -8.09
N GLY A 465 11.64 -34.10 -8.03
CA GLY A 465 11.54 -32.93 -7.17
C GLY A 465 10.11 -32.45 -7.25
#